data_AF-A0A151JM82-F1
#
_entry.id   AF-A0A151JM82-F1
#
_cell.length_a   1.000
_cell.length_b   1.000
_cell.length_c   1.000
_cell.angle_alpha   90.00
_cell.angle_beta   90.00
_cell.angle_gamma   90.00
#
_symmetry.space_group_name_H-M   'P 1'
#
loop_
_entity.id
_entity.type
_entity.pdbx_description
1 polymer ?
#
loop_
_entity_poly.entity_id
_entity_poly.type
_entity_poly.pdbx_seq_one_letter_code
_entity_poly.pdbx_strand_id
1 'polypeptide(L)'
;MYNNSVFIDDSEVEETEDEVAKIKKWALQNNISQIALQELMNILRNKLLPQLPVSVKSFVGTKYTFNIENFVDPEEEHYQYVYFGLREGLSCINTALHINKVPLQINIDGIPLYKSSRKQLWPILCKVHHDPDIYKPFVVGIFCGYNKPKNINQYFRKFINEINTLQHDGLLISNRLIKPYIKCFVCDSPARSFLKGIKGHGGFSACERCTVHGERISNRTVYSEINALERTNESFRAQNDLEHHVAITPLLTIIPEIDMIQIFVLDSMHLGYTGKMQKKYEKKFMIVEFANCLNDNGIADIDVVPSKWIYYNDEEETCKTPYPNPPYDECTCKFLHSRVKNLLPPLSSWPSWPIIIKGSASNYKSAENRLQKLKEEAFAFSTDVDGLSPANKAEKYTKKYRKTALRKLFQVPVIGENLQQNPKRNGEN
;
A
#
# COMPACT_ATOMS: atom_id res chain seq x y z
N MET A 1 72.17 -36.58 -46.02
CA MET A 1 72.19 -36.71 -44.54
C MET A 1 70.89 -36.15 -44.02
N TYR A 2 70.11 -36.78 -43.15
CA TYR A 2 69.91 -38.16 -42.72
C TYR A 2 68.57 -38.10 -41.94
N ASN A 3 67.78 -39.17 -42.02
CA ASN A 3 66.44 -39.36 -41.45
C ASN A 3 66.31 -39.21 -39.91
N ASN A 4 65.05 -39.04 -39.49
CA ASN A 4 64.38 -39.59 -38.27
C ASN A 4 64.83 -39.07 -36.90
N SER A 5 64.05 -39.04 -35.81
CA SER A 5 62.65 -39.29 -35.46
C SER A 5 62.49 -39.02 -33.94
N VAL A 6 61.34 -38.48 -33.52
CA VAL A 6 60.56 -38.66 -32.25
C VAL A 6 61.26 -39.23 -31.01
N PHE A 7 61.15 -38.54 -29.85
CA PHE A 7 60.61 -39.08 -28.59
C PHE A 7 60.03 -37.96 -27.71
N ILE A 8 58.90 -38.30 -27.09
CA ILE A 8 57.97 -37.50 -26.28
C ILE A 8 58.52 -37.33 -24.85
N ASP A 9 58.34 -36.15 -24.25
CA ASP A 9 58.24 -36.02 -22.79
C ASP A 9 56.89 -35.36 -22.47
N ASP A 10 55.96 -36.20 -22.04
CA ASP A 10 54.63 -35.83 -21.55
C ASP A 10 54.78 -35.18 -20.17
N SER A 11 54.61 -33.86 -20.11
CA SER A 11 54.17 -33.21 -18.88
C SER A 11 53.29 -32.01 -19.20
N GLU A 12 52.07 -32.29 -19.67
CA GLU A 12 50.96 -31.36 -19.55
C GLU A 12 50.69 -31.13 -18.05
N VAL A 13 51.14 -29.99 -17.55
CA VAL A 13 50.66 -29.45 -16.27
C VAL A 13 49.28 -28.85 -16.55
N GLU A 14 48.23 -29.64 -16.35
CA GLU A 14 46.85 -29.15 -16.29
C GLU A 14 46.73 -28.14 -15.14
N GLU A 15 46.66 -26.84 -15.47
CA GLU A 15 46.09 -25.84 -14.57
C GLU A 15 44.62 -26.22 -14.33
N THR A 16 44.35 -26.80 -13.17
CA THR A 16 43.00 -27.22 -12.76
C THR A 16 42.10 -26.00 -12.54
N GLU A 17 41.41 -25.56 -13.61
CA GLU A 17 40.30 -24.60 -13.48
C GLU A 17 39.26 -25.16 -12.49
N ASP A 18 38.98 -24.41 -11.43
CA ASP A 18 37.97 -24.73 -10.40
C ASP A 18 36.62 -25.09 -11.05
N GLU A 19 36.07 -26.26 -10.72
CA GLU A 19 34.80 -26.76 -11.26
C GLU A 19 33.63 -25.78 -11.06
N VAL A 20 33.69 -24.98 -9.99
CA VAL A 20 32.74 -23.87 -9.74
C VAL A 20 32.81 -22.82 -10.84
N ALA A 21 34.01 -22.47 -11.31
CA ALA A 21 34.22 -21.49 -12.37
C ALA A 21 33.73 -22.02 -13.73
N LYS A 22 33.94 -23.31 -14.02
CA LYS A 22 33.42 -23.97 -15.24
C LYS A 22 31.90 -23.96 -15.30
N ILE A 23 31.22 -24.31 -14.20
CA ILE A 23 29.75 -24.27 -14.12
C ILE A 23 29.23 -22.85 -14.30
N LYS A 24 29.91 -21.86 -13.71
CA LYS A 24 29.55 -20.44 -13.85
C LYS A 24 29.65 -19.98 -15.30
N LYS A 25 30.75 -20.32 -15.97
CA LYS A 25 31.00 -19.99 -17.39
C LYS A 25 29.95 -20.63 -18.29
N TRP A 26 29.67 -21.92 -18.10
CA TRP A 26 28.63 -22.65 -18.83
C TRP A 26 27.25 -22.01 -18.69
N ALA A 27 26.87 -21.66 -17.45
CA ALA A 27 25.55 -21.10 -17.19
C ALA A 27 25.35 -19.73 -17.85
N LEU A 28 26.40 -18.90 -17.87
CA LEU A 28 26.39 -17.59 -18.53
C LEU A 28 26.35 -17.71 -20.05
N GLN A 29 27.18 -18.59 -20.64
CA GLN A 29 27.25 -18.78 -22.09
C GLN A 29 25.93 -19.31 -22.69
N ASN A 30 25.21 -20.15 -21.94
CA ASN A 30 23.99 -20.78 -22.40
C ASN A 30 22.71 -20.06 -21.96
N ASN A 31 22.82 -18.85 -21.38
CA ASN A 31 21.67 -18.07 -20.87
C ASN A 31 20.73 -18.90 -19.98
N ILE A 32 21.31 -19.74 -19.11
CA ILE A 32 20.51 -20.61 -18.24
C ILE A 32 19.69 -19.75 -17.28
N SER A 33 18.40 -20.09 -17.15
CA SER A 33 17.51 -19.35 -16.25
C SER A 33 18.00 -19.42 -14.81
N GLN A 34 17.84 -18.33 -14.06
CA GLN A 34 18.24 -18.25 -12.64
C GLN A 34 17.54 -19.31 -11.77
N ILE A 35 16.33 -19.72 -12.15
CA ILE A 35 15.56 -20.76 -11.44
C ILE A 35 16.21 -22.13 -11.66
N ALA A 36 16.43 -22.51 -12.92
CA ALA A 36 17.07 -23.79 -13.26
C ALA A 36 18.48 -23.89 -12.67
N LEU A 37 19.23 -22.78 -12.68
CA LEU A 37 20.56 -22.72 -12.07
C LEU A 37 20.50 -22.89 -10.54
N GLN A 38 19.46 -22.37 -9.87
CA GLN A 38 19.28 -22.50 -8.42
C GLN A 38 18.96 -23.95 -8.02
N GLU A 39 18.12 -24.61 -8.79
CA GLU A 39 17.79 -26.02 -8.60
C GLU A 39 19.01 -26.92 -8.79
N LEU A 40 19.77 -26.71 -9.87
CA LEU A 40 21.01 -27.45 -10.14
C LEU A 40 22.04 -27.23 -9.02
N MET A 41 22.25 -25.98 -8.60
CA MET A 41 23.17 -25.67 -7.49
C MET A 41 22.76 -26.35 -6.19
N ASN A 42 21.47 -26.41 -5.86
CA ASN A 42 20.98 -27.09 -4.65
C ASN A 42 21.31 -28.60 -4.68
N ILE A 43 21.23 -29.23 -5.87
CA ILE A 43 21.59 -30.64 -6.06
C ILE A 43 23.10 -30.84 -5.87
N LEU A 44 23.91 -30.03 -6.57
CA LEU A 44 25.37 -30.16 -6.56
C LEU A 44 25.99 -29.83 -5.19
N ARG A 45 25.44 -28.84 -4.49
CA ARG A 45 25.94 -28.37 -3.18
C ARG A 45 25.84 -29.42 -2.09
N ASN A 46 24.86 -30.32 -2.15
CA ASN A 46 24.65 -31.32 -1.10
C ASN A 46 25.66 -32.46 -1.11
N LYS A 47 26.30 -32.77 -2.25
CA LYS A 47 27.15 -33.98 -2.38
C LYS A 47 28.47 -33.79 -3.13
N LEU A 48 28.53 -32.86 -4.08
CA LEU A 48 29.66 -32.79 -5.03
C LEU A 48 30.48 -31.51 -4.86
N LEU A 49 29.82 -30.37 -4.63
CA LEU A 49 30.47 -29.05 -4.56
C LEU A 49 29.92 -28.23 -3.38
N PRO A 50 30.21 -28.60 -2.12
CA PRO A 50 29.73 -27.88 -0.93
C PRO A 50 30.19 -26.41 -0.86
N GLN A 51 31.25 -26.06 -1.59
CA GLN A 51 31.74 -24.69 -1.74
C GLN A 51 30.83 -23.79 -2.60
N LEU A 52 29.82 -24.36 -3.29
CA LEU A 52 28.87 -23.56 -4.04
C LEU A 52 28.06 -22.63 -3.11
N PRO A 53 27.87 -21.36 -3.49
CA PRO A 53 27.00 -20.44 -2.75
C PRO A 53 25.57 -20.96 -2.66
N VAL A 54 24.85 -20.59 -1.59
CA VAL A 54 23.44 -20.98 -1.40
C VAL A 54 22.54 -20.37 -2.47
N SER A 55 22.86 -19.16 -2.94
CA SER A 55 22.05 -18.44 -3.91
C SER A 55 22.78 -18.27 -5.23
N VAL A 56 22.05 -18.46 -6.34
CA VAL A 56 22.54 -18.17 -7.70
C VAL A 56 23.02 -16.72 -7.81
N LYS A 57 22.38 -15.77 -7.11
CA LYS A 57 22.80 -14.36 -7.13
C LYS A 57 24.24 -14.19 -6.64
N SER A 58 24.62 -14.92 -5.60
CA SER A 58 25.97 -14.94 -5.05
C SER A 58 26.94 -15.69 -5.97
N PHE A 59 26.49 -16.76 -6.62
CA PHE A 59 27.29 -17.59 -7.54
C PHE A 59 27.64 -16.88 -8.85
N VAL A 60 26.64 -16.27 -9.49
CA VAL A 60 26.84 -15.43 -10.67
C VAL A 60 27.68 -14.20 -10.32
N GLY A 61 27.70 -13.80 -9.04
CA GLY A 61 28.56 -12.73 -8.54
C GLY A 61 28.21 -11.41 -9.22
N THR A 62 26.92 -11.14 -9.37
CA THR A 62 26.44 -9.90 -9.99
C THR A 62 26.77 -8.74 -9.04
N LYS A 63 27.99 -8.21 -9.17
CA LYS A 63 28.41 -6.96 -8.52
C LYS A 63 27.74 -5.84 -9.27
N TYR A 64 26.54 -5.47 -8.83
CA TYR A 64 25.95 -4.21 -9.27
C TYR A 64 26.69 -3.07 -8.56
N THR A 65 27.58 -2.40 -9.28
CA THR A 65 28.16 -1.14 -8.82
C THR A 65 27.20 -0.01 -9.17
N PHE A 66 26.42 0.43 -8.20
CA PHE A 66 25.60 1.63 -8.33
C PHE A 66 26.31 2.81 -7.67
N ASN A 67 26.18 3.99 -8.28
CA ASN A 67 26.57 5.23 -7.61
C ASN A 67 25.48 5.59 -6.58
N ILE A 68 25.67 5.16 -5.33
CA ILE A 68 24.75 5.44 -4.24
C ILE A 68 25.14 6.77 -3.61
N GLU A 69 24.26 7.75 -3.75
CA GLU A 69 24.38 9.03 -3.07
C GLU A 69 23.81 8.90 -1.67
N ASN A 70 24.63 9.16 -0.66
CA ASN A 70 24.18 9.21 0.72
C ASN A 70 23.96 10.66 1.10
N PHE A 71 22.86 10.91 1.78
CA PHE A 71 22.49 12.23 2.23
C PHE A 71 22.06 12.17 3.68
N VAL A 72 22.21 13.30 4.35
CA VAL A 72 21.77 13.54 5.71
C VAL A 72 20.75 14.66 5.63
N ASP A 73 19.55 14.42 6.16
CA ASP A 73 18.55 15.48 6.26
C ASP A 73 18.82 16.38 7.48
N PRO A 74 18.12 17.52 7.63
CA PRO A 74 18.33 18.43 8.76
C PRO A 74 18.01 17.82 10.15
N GLU A 75 17.38 16.65 10.22
CA GLU A 75 17.06 15.92 11.45
C GLU A 75 18.06 14.76 11.68
N GLU A 76 19.20 14.77 10.99
CA GLU A 76 20.24 13.73 11.04
C GLU A 76 19.75 12.35 10.56
N GLU A 77 18.66 12.29 9.77
CA GLU A 77 18.23 11.05 9.14
C GLU A 77 19.03 10.79 7.86
N HIS A 78 19.65 9.62 7.81
CA HIS A 78 20.38 9.15 6.63
C HIS A 78 19.43 8.57 5.59
N TYR A 79 19.58 9.00 4.35
CA TYR A 79 18.91 8.39 3.20
C TYR A 79 19.86 8.15 2.04
N GLN A 80 19.45 7.22 1.19
CA GLN A 80 20.22 6.77 0.04
C GLN A 80 19.44 7.05 -1.23
N TYR A 81 20.14 7.48 -2.26
CA TYR A 81 19.55 7.75 -3.56
C TYR A 81 20.40 7.14 -4.68
N VAL A 82 19.74 6.45 -5.60
CA VAL A 82 20.35 5.93 -6.82
C VAL A 82 19.58 6.50 -8.00
N TYR A 83 20.29 7.07 -8.97
CA TYR A 83 19.71 7.58 -10.20
C TYR A 83 20.20 6.74 -11.37
N PHE A 84 19.27 6.12 -12.08
CA PHE A 84 19.53 5.24 -13.22
C PHE A 84 19.48 5.99 -14.55
N GLY A 85 18.63 7.01 -14.64
CA GLY A 85 18.48 7.84 -15.83
C GLY A 85 17.32 7.43 -16.73
N LEU A 86 16.75 8.43 -17.39
CA LEU A 86 15.73 8.25 -18.42
C LEU A 86 16.36 7.70 -19.69
N ARG A 87 17.52 8.21 -20.11
CA ARG A 87 18.21 7.80 -21.34
C ARG A 87 18.43 6.29 -21.40
N GLU A 88 18.89 5.70 -20.30
CA GLU A 88 19.16 4.27 -20.16
C GLU A 88 17.87 3.46 -20.33
N GLY A 89 16.78 3.86 -19.68
CA GLY A 89 15.49 3.17 -19.81
C GLY A 89 14.80 3.37 -21.16
N LEU A 90 15.00 4.53 -21.80
CA LEU A 90 14.45 4.83 -23.13
C LEU A 90 15.22 4.14 -24.27
N SER A 91 16.39 3.55 -24.00
CA SER A 91 17.18 2.83 -25.01
C SER A 91 16.44 1.64 -25.65
N CYS A 92 15.42 1.10 -24.97
CA CYS A 92 14.61 -0.02 -25.45
C CYS A 92 13.47 0.37 -26.42
N ILE A 93 13.34 1.66 -26.76
CA ILE A 93 12.23 2.14 -27.59
C ILE A 93 12.36 1.67 -29.04
N ASN A 94 11.25 1.20 -29.60
CA ASN A 94 11.14 1.00 -31.03
C ASN A 94 10.84 2.34 -31.73
N THR A 95 11.88 2.95 -32.31
CA THR A 95 11.78 4.24 -33.02
C THR A 95 10.96 4.20 -34.31
N ALA A 96 10.56 3.03 -34.78
CA ALA A 96 9.60 2.91 -35.88
C ALA A 96 8.16 3.22 -35.44
N LEU A 97 7.85 2.99 -34.16
CA LEU A 97 6.50 3.17 -33.60
C LEU A 97 6.24 4.59 -33.07
N HIS A 98 7.30 5.38 -32.87
CA HIS A 98 7.20 6.74 -32.37
C HIS A 98 7.74 7.74 -33.38
N ILE A 99 6.84 8.50 -34.01
CA ILE A 99 7.21 9.57 -34.93
C ILE A 99 7.50 10.83 -34.11
N ASN A 100 8.79 11.17 -33.96
CA ASN A 100 9.37 12.37 -33.36
C ASN A 100 9.10 12.61 -31.87
N LYS A 101 7.97 12.16 -31.31
CA LYS A 101 7.61 12.37 -29.89
C LYS A 101 7.35 11.05 -29.19
N VAL A 102 7.84 10.96 -27.95
CA VAL A 102 7.63 9.79 -27.09
C VAL A 102 6.90 10.20 -25.82
N PRO A 103 5.63 9.82 -25.64
CA PRO A 103 4.88 10.15 -24.43
C PRO A 103 5.35 9.28 -23.24
N LEU A 104 5.69 9.92 -22.13
CA LEU A 104 6.12 9.26 -20.90
C LEU A 104 5.06 9.34 -19.81
N GLN A 105 4.76 8.21 -19.17
CA GLN A 105 3.95 8.13 -17.96
C GLN A 105 4.88 7.94 -16.77
N ILE A 106 4.77 8.82 -15.79
CA ILE A 106 5.61 8.80 -14.59
C ILE A 106 4.77 8.33 -13.41
N ASN A 107 5.27 7.35 -12.65
CA ASN A 107 4.65 6.88 -11.43
C ASN A 107 5.64 7.01 -10.28
N ILE A 108 5.16 7.55 -9.16
CA ILE A 108 5.96 7.78 -7.96
C ILE A 108 5.06 7.51 -6.77
N ASP A 109 5.44 6.54 -5.95
CA ASP A 109 4.71 6.15 -4.75
C ASP A 109 5.66 5.56 -3.69
N GLY A 110 5.27 5.62 -2.43
CA GLY A 110 6.01 5.06 -1.31
C GLY A 110 5.72 3.58 -1.13
N ILE A 111 6.77 2.74 -1.20
CA ILE A 111 6.65 1.29 -1.03
C ILE A 111 7.41 0.87 0.25
N PRO A 112 6.76 0.26 1.24
CA PRO A 112 7.45 -0.25 2.43
C PRO A 112 8.39 -1.39 2.05
N LEU A 113 9.64 -1.35 2.53
CA LEU A 113 10.62 -2.42 2.29
C LEU A 113 10.34 -3.66 3.16
N TYR A 114 9.89 -3.42 4.39
CA TYR A 114 9.64 -4.47 5.37
C TYR A 114 8.31 -4.20 6.08
N LYS A 115 7.62 -5.27 6.50
CA LYS A 115 6.36 -5.15 7.24
C LYS A 115 6.54 -4.58 8.66
N SER A 116 7.72 -4.75 9.24
CA SER A 116 8.06 -4.38 10.62
C SER A 116 8.94 -3.13 10.73
N SER A 117 9.43 -2.58 9.62
CA SER A 117 10.27 -1.38 9.60
C SER A 117 9.53 -0.24 8.92
N ARG A 118 9.83 0.99 9.35
CA ARG A 118 9.38 2.21 8.68
C ARG A 118 10.16 2.51 7.39
N LYS A 119 11.22 1.74 7.11
CA LYS A 119 12.05 1.93 5.90
C LYS A 119 11.22 1.74 4.64
N GLN A 120 11.27 2.71 3.74
CA GLN A 120 10.47 2.82 2.54
C GLN A 120 11.30 3.22 1.33
N LEU A 121 10.89 2.75 0.16
CA LEU A 121 11.40 3.19 -1.14
C LEU A 121 10.44 4.18 -1.77
N TRP A 122 11.00 5.19 -2.43
CA TRP A 122 10.27 6.13 -3.28
C TRP A 122 10.90 6.08 -4.68
N PRO A 123 10.53 5.09 -5.51
CA PRO A 123 10.99 5.01 -6.89
C PRO A 123 10.35 6.07 -7.78
N ILE A 124 11.14 6.60 -8.70
CA ILE A 124 10.66 7.28 -9.90
C ILE A 124 10.59 6.23 -10.99
N LEU A 125 9.38 5.82 -11.36
CA LEU A 125 9.13 4.88 -12.44
C LEU A 125 8.68 5.64 -13.69
N CYS A 126 9.16 5.19 -14.84
CA CYS A 126 8.78 5.73 -16.13
C CYS A 126 8.30 4.59 -17.03
N LYS A 127 7.29 4.88 -17.84
CA LYS A 127 6.79 3.96 -18.86
C LYS A 127 6.53 4.76 -20.13
N VAL A 128 6.98 4.24 -21.26
CA VAL A 128 6.60 4.79 -22.57
C VAL A 128 5.15 4.40 -22.85
N HIS A 129 4.33 5.39 -23.15
CA HIS A 129 2.95 5.15 -23.51
C HIS A 129 2.84 4.81 -25.00
N HIS A 130 2.11 3.75 -25.30
CA HIS A 130 1.79 3.32 -26.66
C HIS A 130 0.46 2.58 -26.64
N ASP A 131 -0.26 2.60 -27.76
CA ASP A 131 -1.47 1.81 -27.97
C ASP A 131 -1.26 0.93 -29.22
N PRO A 132 -1.20 -0.40 -29.10
CA PRO A 132 -1.37 -1.21 -27.88
C PRO A 132 -0.24 -1.05 -26.85
N ASP A 133 -0.53 -1.42 -25.60
CA ASP A 133 0.43 -1.34 -24.48
C ASP A 133 1.54 -2.40 -24.59
N ILE A 134 2.67 -2.01 -25.18
CA ILE A 134 3.80 -2.90 -25.49
C ILE A 134 5.03 -2.68 -24.60
N TYR A 135 5.13 -1.53 -23.94
CA TYR A 135 6.31 -1.16 -23.16
C TYR A 135 6.13 -1.50 -21.69
N LYS A 136 7.20 -1.96 -21.04
CA LYS A 136 7.20 -2.20 -19.59
C LYS A 136 7.71 -0.96 -18.85
N PRO A 137 7.21 -0.68 -17.65
CA PRO A 137 7.80 0.33 -16.79
C PRO A 137 9.25 0.00 -16.45
N PHE A 138 10.07 1.03 -16.31
CA PHE A 138 11.45 0.96 -15.86
C PHE A 138 11.72 1.96 -14.74
N VAL A 139 12.80 1.73 -14.00
CA VAL A 139 13.19 2.57 -12.88
C VAL A 139 14.12 3.68 -13.38
N VAL A 140 13.81 4.92 -13.02
CA VAL A 140 14.64 6.10 -13.32
C VAL A 140 15.47 6.52 -12.11
N GLY A 141 14.89 6.41 -10.91
CA GLY A 141 15.57 6.72 -9.66
C GLY A 141 14.92 5.99 -8.49
N ILE A 142 15.69 5.74 -7.43
CA ILE A 142 15.20 5.12 -6.19
C ILE A 142 15.74 5.93 -5.02
N PHE A 143 14.83 6.50 -4.25
CA PHE A 143 15.13 6.98 -2.91
C PHE A 143 14.81 5.91 -1.87
N CYS A 144 15.64 5.80 -0.84
CA CYS A 144 15.49 4.87 0.26
C CYS A 144 15.75 5.58 1.59
N GLY A 145 14.75 5.58 2.47
CA GLY A 145 14.82 6.25 3.78
C GLY A 145 13.77 5.75 4.75
N TYR A 146 13.73 6.28 5.96
CA TYR A 146 12.67 5.97 6.94
C TYR A 146 11.41 6.80 6.71
N ASN A 147 11.55 7.95 6.05
CA ASN A 147 10.47 8.85 5.70
C ASN A 147 10.43 9.05 4.18
N LYS A 148 9.36 9.67 3.69
CA LYS A 148 9.32 10.18 2.31
C LYS A 148 10.39 11.26 2.11
N PRO A 149 10.86 11.52 0.88
CA PRO A 149 11.90 12.52 0.66
C PRO A 149 11.45 13.89 1.20
N LYS A 150 12.16 14.43 2.20
CA LYS A 150 11.82 15.75 2.76
C LYS A 150 12.22 16.88 1.81
N ASN A 151 13.43 16.79 1.24
CA ASN A 151 13.90 17.72 0.23
C ASN A 151 13.46 17.26 -1.16
N ILE A 152 12.26 17.70 -1.57
CA ILE A 152 11.69 17.36 -2.89
C ILE A 152 12.54 17.91 -4.05
N ASN A 153 13.21 19.05 -3.87
CA ASN A 153 14.12 19.63 -4.88
C ASN A 153 15.29 18.67 -5.16
N GLN A 154 15.91 18.16 -4.10
CA GLN A 154 17.02 17.22 -4.23
C GLN A 154 16.58 15.89 -4.84
N TYR A 155 15.41 15.39 -4.45
CA TYR A 155 14.83 14.17 -5.00
C TYR A 155 14.61 14.27 -6.52
N PHE A 156 14.08 15.40 -7.01
CA PHE A 156 13.80 15.59 -8.44
C PHE A 156 14.92 16.20 -9.25
N ARG A 157 15.98 16.74 -8.64
CA ARG A 157 17.04 17.51 -9.33
C ARG A 157 17.57 16.79 -10.57
N LYS A 158 17.98 15.53 -10.44
CA LYS A 158 18.52 14.75 -11.56
C LYS A 158 17.47 14.45 -12.63
N PHE A 159 16.26 14.08 -12.19
CA PHE A 159 15.13 13.81 -13.08
C PHE A 159 14.75 15.01 -13.93
N ILE A 160 14.59 16.18 -13.31
CA ILE A 160 14.19 17.42 -13.98
C ILE A 160 15.27 17.89 -14.96
N ASN A 161 16.54 17.87 -14.52
CA ASN A 161 17.65 18.25 -15.39
C ASN A 161 17.68 17.37 -16.64
N GLU A 162 17.57 16.05 -16.46
CA GLU A 162 17.61 15.13 -17.59
C GLU A 162 16.40 15.26 -18.50
N ILE A 163 15.16 15.30 -17.98
CA ILE A 163 13.97 15.42 -18.83
C ILE A 163 13.95 16.75 -19.59
N ASN A 164 14.42 17.85 -19.01
CA ASN A 164 14.53 19.13 -19.70
C ASN A 164 15.54 19.07 -20.85
N THR A 165 16.72 18.47 -20.61
CA THR A 165 17.71 18.22 -21.68
C THR A 165 17.13 17.35 -22.78
N LEU A 166 16.46 16.24 -22.43
CA LEU A 166 15.87 15.32 -23.42
C LEU A 166 14.70 15.95 -24.19
N GLN A 167 13.88 16.80 -23.55
CA GLN A 167 12.80 17.52 -24.21
C GLN A 167 13.32 18.59 -25.18
N HIS A 168 14.43 19.26 -24.84
CA HIS A 168 15.06 20.28 -25.67
C HIS A 168 15.88 19.67 -26.82
N ASP A 169 16.91 18.89 -26.48
CA ASP A 169 17.90 18.36 -27.42
C ASP A 169 17.38 17.13 -28.16
N GLY A 170 16.51 16.35 -27.52
CA GLY A 170 16.11 15.03 -27.99
C GLY A 170 17.09 13.92 -27.58
N LEU A 171 16.74 12.71 -27.99
CA LEU A 171 17.48 11.48 -27.74
C LEU A 171 17.68 10.76 -29.07
N LEU A 172 18.93 10.49 -29.42
CA LEU A 172 19.28 9.76 -30.65
C LEU A 172 19.23 8.26 -30.39
N ILE A 173 18.30 7.55 -31.04
CA ILE A 173 18.18 6.09 -30.98
C ILE A 173 18.07 5.57 -32.42
N SER A 174 18.88 4.58 -32.79
CA SER A 174 18.86 3.96 -34.14
C SER A 174 18.89 5.00 -35.28
N ASN A 175 19.75 6.03 -35.12
CA ASN A 175 19.90 7.15 -36.04
C ASN A 175 18.63 8.02 -36.25
N ARG A 176 17.68 7.96 -35.31
CA ARG A 176 16.49 8.82 -35.28
C ARG A 176 16.48 9.67 -34.02
N LEU A 177 16.27 10.98 -34.19
CA LEU A 177 16.12 11.90 -33.08
C LEU A 177 14.67 11.87 -32.59
N ILE A 178 14.47 11.40 -31.36
CA ILE A 178 13.17 11.38 -30.70
C ILE A 178 13.15 12.38 -29.55
N LYS A 179 12.04 13.06 -29.34
CA LYS A 179 11.86 14.00 -28.22
C LYS A 179 10.85 13.42 -27.23
N PRO A 180 11.29 12.83 -26.11
CA PRO A 180 10.36 12.41 -25.08
C PRO A 180 9.64 13.62 -24.48
N TYR A 181 8.43 13.44 -23.98
CA TYR A 181 7.72 14.44 -23.19
C TYR A 181 6.89 13.77 -22.11
N ILE A 182 6.67 14.47 -20.99
CA ILE A 182 5.82 13.93 -19.92
C ILE A 182 4.36 14.03 -20.37
N LYS A 183 3.72 12.86 -20.56
CA LYS A 183 2.29 12.76 -20.85
C LYS A 183 1.46 12.95 -19.59
N CYS A 184 1.82 12.26 -18.50
CA CYS A 184 1.11 12.38 -17.24
C CYS A 184 1.88 11.80 -16.04
N PHE A 185 1.50 12.25 -14.84
CA PHE A 185 1.85 11.60 -13.58
C PHE A 185 0.68 10.74 -13.09
N VAL A 186 0.96 9.47 -12.79
CA VAL A 186 0.00 8.49 -12.29
C VAL A 186 0.41 8.12 -10.88
N CYS A 187 -0.20 8.76 -9.87
CA CYS A 187 0.10 8.52 -8.46
C CYS A 187 -1.18 8.56 -7.62
N ASP A 188 -1.14 7.96 -6.43
CA ASP A 188 -2.24 8.02 -5.46
C ASP A 188 -2.38 9.43 -4.83
N SER A 189 -3.44 9.66 -4.05
CA SER A 189 -3.71 10.99 -3.50
C SER A 189 -2.60 11.51 -2.55
N PRO A 190 -2.12 10.73 -1.56
CA PRO A 190 -0.97 11.13 -0.74
C PRO A 190 0.29 11.49 -1.54
N ALA A 191 0.67 10.67 -2.54
CA ALA A 191 1.83 10.94 -3.38
C ALA A 191 1.61 12.22 -4.20
N ARG A 192 0.46 12.40 -4.87
CA ARG A 192 0.17 13.64 -5.61
C ARG A 192 0.29 14.89 -4.75
N SER A 193 -0.30 14.89 -3.56
CA SER A 193 -0.20 16.04 -2.65
C SER A 193 1.25 16.35 -2.28
N PHE A 194 2.06 15.31 -2.04
CA PHE A 194 3.49 15.45 -1.78
C PHE A 194 4.23 16.03 -3.00
N LEU A 195 4.03 15.46 -4.19
CA LEU A 195 4.69 15.87 -5.43
C LEU A 195 4.36 17.31 -5.83
N LYS A 196 3.11 17.71 -5.64
CA LYS A 196 2.63 19.07 -5.96
C LYS A 196 2.96 20.08 -4.86
N GLY A 197 3.37 19.64 -3.67
CA GLY A 197 3.57 20.52 -2.53
C GLY A 197 2.26 21.16 -2.03
N ILE A 198 1.17 20.39 -2.04
CA ILE A 198 -0.17 20.88 -1.64
C ILE A 198 -0.72 20.12 -0.44
N LYS A 199 -1.79 20.66 0.13
CA LYS A 199 -2.48 20.07 1.27
C LYS A 199 -3.01 18.68 0.95
N GLY A 200 -2.75 17.74 1.85
CA GLY A 200 -3.18 16.35 1.72
C GLY A 200 -4.69 16.19 1.82
N HIS A 201 -5.23 15.11 1.24
CA HIS A 201 -6.66 14.77 1.11
C HIS A 201 -7.55 14.87 2.38
N GLY A 202 -6.98 15.01 3.57
CA GLY A 202 -7.71 15.21 4.83
C GLY A 202 -7.84 16.67 5.27
N GLY A 203 -7.15 17.61 4.62
CA GLY A 203 -7.15 19.02 4.98
C GLY A 203 -8.34 19.79 4.41
N PHE A 204 -8.64 20.95 5.00
CA PHE A 204 -9.78 21.76 4.58
C PHE A 204 -9.64 22.29 3.15
N SER A 205 -8.46 22.72 2.73
CA SER A 205 -8.22 23.27 1.38
C SER A 205 -7.49 22.26 0.48
N ALA A 206 -7.97 21.00 0.46
CA ALA A 206 -7.22 19.87 -0.14
C ALA A 206 -7.70 19.38 -1.51
N CYS A 207 -8.86 19.85 -2.00
CA CYS A 207 -9.26 19.52 -3.37
C CYS A 207 -8.17 19.98 -4.33
N GLU A 208 -7.83 19.20 -5.34
CA GLU A 208 -6.75 19.54 -6.28
C GLU A 208 -7.25 20.27 -7.55
N ARG A 209 -8.58 20.35 -7.71
CA ARG A 209 -9.25 20.83 -8.94
C ARG A 209 -10.05 22.11 -8.74
N CYS A 210 -10.55 22.38 -7.53
CA CYS A 210 -11.31 23.59 -7.23
C CYS A 210 -11.06 24.09 -5.81
N THR A 211 -11.31 25.37 -5.58
CA THR A 211 -11.05 26.11 -4.33
C THR A 211 -12.00 25.77 -3.19
N VAL A 212 -12.74 24.65 -3.28
CA VAL A 212 -13.69 24.24 -2.25
C VAL A 212 -12.99 24.11 -0.91
N HIS A 213 -13.58 24.74 0.10
CA HIS A 213 -13.14 24.62 1.48
C HIS A 213 -13.94 23.50 2.17
N GLY A 214 -13.23 22.60 2.82
CA GLY A 214 -13.80 21.49 3.56
C GLY A 214 -14.19 21.89 4.98
N GLU A 215 -15.16 21.18 5.54
CA GLU A 215 -15.63 21.38 6.90
C GLU A 215 -15.46 20.11 7.72
N ARG A 216 -15.30 20.24 9.04
CA ARG A 216 -15.15 19.08 9.93
C ARG A 216 -16.52 18.63 10.44
N ILE A 217 -17.03 17.51 9.93
CA ILE A 217 -18.29 16.89 10.37
C ILE A 217 -17.99 15.50 10.93
N SER A 218 -18.35 15.26 12.19
CA SER A 218 -18.16 13.96 12.87
C SER A 218 -16.72 13.39 12.73
N ASN A 219 -15.72 14.24 12.97
CA ASN A 219 -14.29 13.94 12.84
C ASN A 219 -13.84 13.53 11.42
N ARG A 220 -14.55 14.02 10.39
CA ARG A 220 -14.19 13.83 8.97
C ARG A 220 -14.26 15.16 8.24
N THR A 221 -13.33 15.39 7.32
CA THR A 221 -13.41 16.54 6.43
C THR A 221 -14.38 16.22 5.29
N VAL A 222 -15.36 17.09 5.07
CA VAL A 222 -16.41 16.97 4.05
C VAL A 222 -16.39 18.23 3.18
N TYR A 223 -16.54 18.06 1.86
CA TYR A 223 -16.62 19.16 0.89
C TYR A 223 -18.06 19.20 0.38
N SER A 224 -18.86 20.11 0.93
CA SER A 224 -20.31 20.19 0.65
C SER A 224 -20.62 21.10 -0.53
N GLU A 225 -19.77 22.09 -0.78
CA GLU A 225 -19.92 23.04 -1.88
C GLU A 225 -19.54 22.38 -3.21
N ILE A 226 -20.44 22.48 -4.19
CA ILE A 226 -20.31 21.86 -5.51
C ILE A 226 -19.96 22.84 -6.63
N ASN A 227 -20.02 24.15 -6.36
CA ASN A 227 -19.84 25.23 -7.35
C ASN A 227 -18.60 26.09 -7.05
N ALA A 228 -17.59 25.52 -6.37
CA ALA A 228 -16.35 26.23 -6.08
C ALA A 228 -15.55 26.50 -7.37
N LEU A 229 -14.81 27.60 -7.39
CA LEU A 229 -14.00 28.02 -8.53
C LEU A 229 -12.95 26.97 -8.89
N GLU A 230 -12.78 26.67 -10.17
CA GLU A 230 -11.74 25.75 -10.64
C GLU A 230 -10.35 26.35 -10.48
N ARG A 231 -9.38 25.54 -10.07
CA ARG A 231 -7.97 25.93 -10.09
C ARG A 231 -7.44 25.82 -11.51
N THR A 232 -6.67 26.83 -11.91
CA THR A 232 -5.95 26.85 -13.19
C THR A 232 -4.45 26.66 -12.97
N ASN A 233 -3.73 26.29 -14.02
CA ASN A 233 -2.27 26.18 -13.97
C ASN A 233 -1.61 27.52 -13.58
N GLU A 234 -2.14 28.64 -14.05
CA GLU A 234 -1.65 29.99 -13.73
C GLU A 234 -1.85 30.29 -12.24
N SER A 235 -3.05 30.00 -11.70
CA SER A 235 -3.35 30.21 -10.28
C SER A 235 -2.46 29.37 -9.37
N PHE A 236 -2.12 28.14 -9.79
CA PHE A 236 -1.23 27.23 -9.07
C PHE A 236 0.20 27.76 -9.10
N ARG A 237 0.70 28.21 -10.26
CA ARG A 237 2.05 28.77 -10.41
C ARG A 237 2.25 30.07 -9.64
N ALA A 238 1.21 30.91 -9.61
CA ALA A 238 1.18 32.14 -8.83
C ALA A 238 1.04 31.91 -7.32
N GLN A 239 0.78 30.68 -6.87
CA GLN A 239 0.56 30.32 -5.46
C GLN A 239 -0.59 31.11 -4.81
N ASN A 240 -1.66 31.39 -5.57
CA ASN A 240 -2.76 32.26 -5.12
C ASN A 240 -3.52 31.72 -3.89
N ASP A 241 -3.59 30.39 -3.74
CA ASP A 241 -4.31 29.73 -2.64
C ASP A 241 -3.32 29.29 -1.54
N LEU A 242 -3.02 30.21 -0.63
CA LEU A 242 -2.04 30.01 0.46
C LEU A 242 -2.40 28.84 1.39
N GLU A 243 -3.69 28.52 1.54
CA GLU A 243 -4.09 27.39 2.39
C GLU A 243 -3.96 26.04 1.71
N HIS A 244 -4.01 26.03 0.37
CA HIS A 244 -3.81 24.84 -0.46
C HIS A 244 -2.33 24.52 -0.63
N HIS A 245 -1.47 25.53 -0.78
CA HIS A 245 -0.05 25.36 -1.02
C HIS A 245 0.74 25.18 0.30
N VAL A 246 1.51 24.10 0.38
CA VAL A 246 2.37 23.77 1.53
C VAL A 246 3.84 24.01 1.20
N ALA A 247 4.24 23.79 -0.04
CA ALA A 247 5.60 24.01 -0.52
C ALA A 247 5.60 24.26 -2.03
N ILE A 248 6.62 24.95 -2.53
CA ILE A 248 6.83 25.13 -3.97
C ILE A 248 7.46 23.85 -4.52
N THR A 249 6.81 23.23 -5.50
CA THR A 249 7.31 22.01 -6.14
C THR A 249 8.34 22.31 -7.23
N PRO A 250 9.46 21.56 -7.31
CA PRO A 250 10.45 21.72 -8.36
C PRO A 250 9.89 21.38 -9.74
N LEU A 251 8.80 20.61 -9.83
CA LEU A 251 8.15 20.25 -11.11
C LEU A 251 7.71 21.46 -11.93
N LEU A 252 7.55 22.63 -11.30
CA LEU A 252 7.28 23.90 -11.98
C LEU A 252 8.39 24.30 -12.96
N THR A 253 9.62 23.79 -12.79
CA THR A 253 10.80 24.09 -13.60
C THR A 253 10.97 23.18 -14.83
N ILE A 254 10.01 22.28 -15.07
CA ILE A 254 10.01 21.43 -16.28
C ILE A 254 9.67 22.28 -17.51
N ILE A 255 10.42 22.07 -18.59
CA ILE A 255 10.32 22.78 -19.87
C ILE A 255 10.19 21.77 -21.02
N PRO A 256 9.14 21.82 -21.86
CA PRO A 256 8.09 22.84 -21.88
C PRO A 256 7.19 22.80 -20.65
N GLU A 257 6.53 23.93 -20.39
CA GLU A 257 5.68 24.10 -19.22
C GLU A 257 4.60 23.01 -19.16
N ILE A 258 4.50 22.38 -17.98
CA ILE A 258 3.44 21.41 -17.69
C ILE A 258 2.30 22.05 -16.92
N ASP A 259 1.06 21.66 -17.24
CA ASP A 259 -0.14 22.05 -16.52
C ASP A 259 -0.26 21.26 -15.21
N MET A 260 -0.01 21.92 -14.07
CA MET A 260 0.00 21.28 -12.75
C MET A 260 -1.36 20.78 -12.26
N ILE A 261 -2.45 21.20 -12.89
CA ILE A 261 -3.81 20.75 -12.61
C ILE A 261 -4.14 19.52 -13.45
N GLN A 262 -3.83 19.54 -14.75
CA GLN A 262 -4.23 18.50 -15.69
C GLN A 262 -3.23 17.34 -15.84
N ILE A 263 -1.94 17.56 -15.64
CA ILE A 263 -0.91 16.53 -15.88
C ILE A 263 -0.99 15.36 -14.89
N PHE A 264 -1.59 15.57 -13.73
CA PHE A 264 -1.82 14.54 -12.72
C PHE A 264 -3.15 13.83 -12.95
N VAL A 265 -3.09 12.54 -13.22
CA VAL A 265 -4.28 11.72 -13.45
C VAL A 265 -5.02 11.48 -12.15
N LEU A 266 -6.31 11.79 -12.16
CA LEU A 266 -7.24 11.48 -11.08
C LEU A 266 -7.90 10.13 -11.36
N ASP A 267 -7.29 9.05 -10.87
CA ASP A 267 -7.78 7.70 -11.10
C ASP A 267 -9.02 7.40 -10.24
N SER A 268 -10.12 7.04 -10.90
CA SER A 268 -11.38 6.62 -10.28
C SER A 268 -11.23 5.41 -9.34
N MET A 269 -10.25 4.52 -9.56
CA MET A 269 -9.90 3.45 -8.63
C MET A 269 -9.44 3.98 -7.29
N HIS A 270 -8.52 4.95 -7.31
CA HIS A 270 -7.97 5.56 -6.11
C HIS A 270 -8.97 6.51 -5.42
N LEU A 271 -9.80 7.21 -6.20
CA LEU A 271 -10.75 8.20 -5.68
C LEU A 271 -12.10 7.59 -5.23
N GLY A 272 -12.54 6.50 -5.88
CA GLY A 272 -13.86 5.90 -5.70
C GLY A 272 -13.81 4.47 -5.16
N TYR A 273 -13.05 3.58 -5.80
CA TYR A 273 -13.14 2.14 -5.54
C TYR A 273 -12.30 1.65 -4.35
N THR A 274 -11.13 2.24 -4.06
CA THR A 274 -10.31 1.84 -2.90
C THR A 274 -10.63 2.68 -1.66
N GLY A 275 -10.80 4.00 -1.81
CA GLY A 275 -11.00 4.93 -0.68
C GLY A 275 -12.44 5.10 -0.18
N LYS A 276 -13.45 5.10 -1.07
CA LYS A 276 -14.87 5.29 -0.70
C LYS A 276 -15.64 3.98 -0.58
N MET A 277 -15.36 2.97 -1.40
CA MET A 277 -16.11 1.71 -1.33
C MET A 277 -15.80 0.84 -0.11
N GLN A 278 -14.58 0.82 0.44
CA GLN A 278 -14.33 0.13 1.72
C GLN A 278 -15.27 0.61 2.84
N LYS A 279 -15.67 1.89 2.82
CA LYS A 279 -16.63 2.47 3.77
C LYS A 279 -18.10 2.13 3.42
N LYS A 280 -18.45 2.03 2.13
CA LYS A 280 -19.80 1.64 1.68
C LYS A 280 -20.13 0.16 2.01
N TYR A 281 -19.11 -0.68 2.20
CA TYR A 281 -19.23 -2.08 2.63
C TYR A 281 -19.03 -2.32 4.13
N GLU A 282 -19.12 -1.28 4.98
CA GLU A 282 -19.17 -1.52 6.43
C GLU A 282 -20.37 -2.44 6.73
N LYS A 283 -20.09 -3.65 7.22
CA LYS A 283 -21.13 -4.63 7.55
C LYS A 283 -21.86 -4.12 8.80
N LYS A 284 -23.03 -3.53 8.60
CA LYS A 284 -23.85 -2.91 9.66
C LYS A 284 -24.57 -3.95 10.51
N PHE A 285 -24.78 -5.14 9.95
CA PHE A 285 -25.51 -6.23 10.58
C PHE A 285 -24.60 -7.47 10.68
N MET A 286 -24.67 -8.15 11.82
CA MET A 286 -23.95 -9.38 12.11
C MET A 286 -24.99 -10.46 12.39
N ILE A 287 -24.75 -11.65 11.87
CA ILE A 287 -25.58 -12.82 12.16
C ILE A 287 -24.85 -13.59 13.25
N VAL A 288 -25.51 -13.78 14.37
CA VAL A 288 -24.92 -14.27 15.61
C VAL A 288 -25.71 -15.47 16.10
N GLU A 289 -25.00 -16.48 16.56
CA GLU A 289 -25.54 -17.60 17.31
C GLU A 289 -25.33 -17.32 18.79
N PHE A 290 -26.39 -17.37 19.60
CA PHE A 290 -26.31 -17.20 21.04
C PHE A 290 -25.73 -18.46 21.67
N ALA A 291 -24.54 -18.34 22.25
CA ALA A 291 -23.81 -19.47 22.80
C ALA A 291 -24.54 -20.00 24.05
N ASN A 292 -24.62 -21.33 24.17
CA ASN A 292 -25.25 -22.04 25.29
C ASN A 292 -26.78 -21.78 25.44
N CYS A 293 -27.44 -21.30 24.39
CA CYS A 293 -28.90 -21.16 24.32
C CYS A 293 -29.45 -22.07 23.23
N LEU A 294 -30.15 -23.12 23.63
CA LEU A 294 -30.94 -23.94 22.72
C LEU A 294 -32.39 -23.45 22.80
N ASN A 295 -33.03 -23.27 21.65
CA ASN A 295 -34.46 -23.05 21.61
C ASN A 295 -35.22 -24.33 21.99
N ASP A 296 -36.54 -24.26 22.13
CA ASP A 296 -37.41 -25.37 22.55
C ASP A 296 -37.28 -26.65 21.67
N ASN A 297 -36.67 -26.52 20.48
CA ASN A 297 -36.41 -27.62 19.54
C ASN A 297 -34.96 -28.14 19.57
N GLY A 298 -34.13 -27.70 20.52
CA GLY A 298 -32.73 -28.12 20.64
C GLY A 298 -31.80 -27.52 19.59
N ILE A 299 -32.21 -26.45 18.90
CA ILE A 299 -31.43 -25.77 17.86
C ILE A 299 -30.81 -24.50 18.47
N ALA A 300 -29.57 -24.21 18.11
CA ALA A 300 -28.90 -22.98 18.54
C ALA A 300 -29.68 -21.75 18.07
N ASP A 301 -29.90 -20.78 18.96
CA ASP A 301 -30.66 -19.58 18.63
C ASP A 301 -29.80 -18.61 17.79
N ILE A 302 -30.25 -18.30 16.57
CA ILE A 302 -29.51 -17.48 15.61
C ILE A 302 -30.36 -16.27 15.25
N ASP A 303 -29.77 -15.08 15.37
CA ASP A 303 -30.45 -13.83 15.01
C ASP A 303 -29.49 -12.79 14.40
N VAL A 304 -30.06 -11.69 13.94
CA VAL A 304 -29.38 -10.54 13.35
C VAL A 304 -29.27 -9.43 14.38
N VAL A 305 -28.03 -9.03 14.70
CA VAL A 305 -27.76 -7.89 15.57
C VAL A 305 -26.97 -6.81 14.83
N PRO A 306 -27.16 -5.51 15.17
CA PRO A 306 -26.28 -4.45 14.70
C PRO A 306 -24.83 -4.72 15.12
N SER A 307 -23.87 -4.52 14.21
CA SER A 307 -22.45 -4.74 14.51
C SER A 307 -21.92 -3.91 15.68
N LYS A 308 -22.57 -2.76 15.95
CA LYS A 308 -22.24 -1.87 17.07
C LYS A 308 -22.71 -2.38 18.43
N TRP A 309 -23.62 -3.36 18.49
CA TRP A 309 -24.07 -3.96 19.75
C TRP A 309 -23.09 -5.01 20.26
N ILE A 310 -22.16 -5.47 19.42
CA ILE A 310 -21.20 -6.52 19.76
C ILE A 310 -19.97 -5.89 20.42
N TYR A 311 -19.55 -6.50 21.52
CA TYR A 311 -18.29 -6.21 22.19
C TYR A 311 -17.56 -7.50 22.56
N TYR A 312 -16.27 -7.42 22.86
CA TYR A 312 -15.49 -8.56 23.34
C TYR A 312 -15.39 -8.45 24.86
N ASN A 313 -15.73 -9.54 25.56
CA ASN A 313 -15.53 -9.67 27.00
C ASN A 313 -14.21 -10.43 27.21
N ASP A 314 -13.24 -9.78 27.84
CA ASP A 314 -11.90 -10.35 28.06
C ASP A 314 -11.89 -11.42 29.15
N GLU A 315 -12.78 -11.34 30.16
CA GLU A 315 -12.86 -12.31 31.27
C GLU A 315 -13.40 -13.66 30.80
N GLU A 316 -14.40 -13.64 29.93
CA GLU A 316 -15.03 -14.85 29.37
C GLU A 316 -14.48 -15.24 27.99
N GLU A 317 -13.46 -14.53 27.51
CA GLU A 317 -12.80 -14.71 26.21
C GLU A 317 -13.75 -14.87 25.02
N THR A 318 -14.88 -14.17 25.04
CA THR A 318 -15.94 -14.32 24.05
C THR A 318 -16.57 -13.01 23.60
N CYS A 319 -17.17 -13.00 22.42
CA CYS A 319 -17.99 -11.88 21.99
C CYS A 319 -19.33 -11.92 22.74
N LYS A 320 -19.82 -10.74 23.16
CA LYS A 320 -21.13 -10.57 23.77
C LYS A 320 -21.95 -9.51 23.05
N THR A 321 -23.27 -9.61 23.15
CA THR A 321 -24.20 -8.58 22.69
C THR A 321 -25.39 -8.43 23.64
N PRO A 322 -25.85 -7.20 23.93
CA PRO A 322 -27.09 -7.00 24.69
C PRO A 322 -28.31 -7.49 23.89
N TYR A 323 -29.12 -8.36 24.49
CA TYR A 323 -30.31 -8.94 23.85
C TYR A 323 -31.41 -9.23 24.89
N PRO A 324 -32.70 -9.02 24.58
CA PRO A 324 -33.78 -9.28 25.54
C PRO A 324 -33.93 -10.78 25.88
N ASN A 325 -34.36 -11.08 27.11
CA ASN A 325 -34.70 -12.44 27.53
C ASN A 325 -36.02 -12.91 26.89
N PRO A 326 -36.18 -14.22 26.61
CA PRO A 326 -37.49 -14.79 26.30
C PRO A 326 -38.45 -14.73 27.52
N PRO A 327 -39.78 -14.86 27.32
CA PRO A 327 -40.46 -15.15 26.06
C PRO A 327 -40.61 -13.93 25.15
N TYR A 328 -40.53 -14.15 23.83
CA TYR A 328 -40.74 -13.10 22.83
C TYR A 328 -42.19 -13.11 22.35
N ASP A 329 -42.97 -12.12 22.79
CA ASP A 329 -44.30 -11.87 22.22
C ASP A 329 -44.23 -11.05 20.92
N GLU A 330 -45.34 -10.99 20.17
CA GLU A 330 -45.40 -10.30 18.87
C GLU A 330 -45.00 -8.82 18.98
N CYS A 331 -45.34 -8.17 20.08
CA CYS A 331 -45.00 -6.76 20.34
C CYS A 331 -43.49 -6.59 20.54
N THR A 332 -42.89 -7.46 21.34
CA THR A 332 -41.46 -7.49 21.66
C THR A 332 -40.64 -7.80 20.41
N CYS A 333 -41.05 -8.77 19.59
CA CYS A 333 -40.41 -9.05 18.30
C CYS A 333 -40.46 -7.84 17.35
N LYS A 334 -41.64 -7.20 17.19
CA LYS A 334 -41.79 -6.01 16.34
C LYS A 334 -40.91 -4.86 16.83
N PHE A 335 -40.88 -4.64 18.13
CA PHE A 335 -40.05 -3.61 18.76
C PHE A 335 -38.55 -3.87 18.53
N LEU A 336 -38.10 -5.11 18.77
CA LEU A 336 -36.73 -5.54 18.56
C LEU A 336 -36.30 -5.41 17.10
N HIS A 337 -37.08 -5.93 16.15
CA HIS A 337 -36.81 -5.82 14.72
C HIS A 337 -36.75 -4.37 14.25
N SER A 338 -37.66 -3.51 14.71
CA SER A 338 -37.62 -2.08 14.40
C SER A 338 -36.30 -1.45 14.87
N ARG A 339 -35.85 -1.80 16.08
CA ARG A 339 -34.64 -1.26 16.68
C ARG A 339 -33.37 -1.73 15.95
N VAL A 340 -33.31 -3.01 15.63
CA VAL A 340 -32.22 -3.61 14.84
C VAL A 340 -32.17 -2.98 13.45
N LYS A 341 -33.29 -2.96 12.71
CA LYS A 341 -33.39 -2.44 11.35
C LYS A 341 -32.98 -0.97 11.25
N ASN A 342 -33.33 -0.17 12.26
CA ASN A 342 -33.00 1.25 12.34
C ASN A 342 -31.65 1.54 13.05
N LEU A 343 -30.89 0.51 13.46
CA LEU A 343 -29.58 0.63 14.10
C LEU A 343 -29.58 1.49 15.37
N LEU A 344 -30.67 1.47 16.12
CA LEU A 344 -30.80 2.17 17.40
C LEU A 344 -29.91 1.48 18.47
N PRO A 345 -29.43 2.19 19.51
CA PRO A 345 -28.64 1.59 20.59
C PRO A 345 -29.45 0.50 21.33
N PRO A 346 -28.84 -0.49 22.01
CA PRO A 346 -29.57 -1.47 22.81
C PRO A 346 -30.17 -0.83 24.08
N LEU A 347 -31.10 -1.50 24.77
CA LEU A 347 -31.67 -0.98 26.02
C LEU A 347 -30.69 -1.32 27.15
N SER A 348 -30.50 -0.40 28.10
CA SER A 348 -29.64 -0.63 29.26
C SER A 348 -30.14 -1.77 30.15
N SER A 349 -31.43 -2.10 30.10
CA SER A 349 -32.04 -3.21 30.81
C SER A 349 -31.82 -4.58 30.18
N TRP A 350 -31.26 -4.65 28.96
CA TRP A 350 -31.05 -5.93 28.29
C TRP A 350 -29.79 -6.63 28.82
N PRO A 351 -29.89 -7.92 29.16
CA PRO A 351 -28.74 -8.71 29.55
C PRO A 351 -27.79 -8.93 28.37
N SER A 352 -26.53 -9.18 28.69
CA SER A 352 -25.49 -9.43 27.70
C SER A 352 -25.27 -10.92 27.48
N TRP A 353 -25.55 -11.37 26.28
CA TRP A 353 -25.44 -12.78 25.91
C TRP A 353 -24.11 -13.09 25.21
N PRO A 354 -23.46 -14.23 25.50
CA PRO A 354 -22.32 -14.71 24.73
C PRO A 354 -22.77 -15.14 23.33
N ILE A 355 -21.95 -14.83 22.32
CA ILE A 355 -22.29 -15.05 20.91
C ILE A 355 -21.13 -15.59 20.08
N ILE A 356 -21.48 -16.36 19.05
CA ILE A 356 -20.59 -16.80 17.99
C ILE A 356 -21.01 -16.13 16.69
N ILE A 357 -20.05 -15.48 16.01
CA ILE A 357 -20.33 -14.77 14.76
C ILE A 357 -20.41 -15.76 13.60
N LYS A 358 -21.60 -15.88 12.98
CA LYS A 358 -21.86 -16.81 11.88
C LYS A 358 -21.95 -16.14 10.51
N GLY A 359 -22.15 -14.82 10.45
CA GLY A 359 -22.23 -14.10 9.19
C GLY A 359 -22.22 -12.58 9.36
N SER A 360 -22.18 -11.86 8.22
CA SER A 360 -22.21 -10.40 8.21
C SER A 360 -22.87 -9.83 6.96
N ALA A 361 -23.64 -8.74 7.10
CA ALA A 361 -24.36 -8.11 6.00
C ALA A 361 -24.29 -6.58 6.06
N SER A 362 -24.37 -5.93 4.90
CA SER A 362 -24.36 -4.47 4.78
C SER A 362 -25.74 -3.83 4.99
N ASN A 363 -26.82 -4.59 4.79
CA ASN A 363 -28.20 -4.15 4.99
C ASN A 363 -29.07 -5.29 5.59
N TYR A 364 -30.19 -4.92 6.20
CA TYR A 364 -31.07 -5.84 6.94
C TYR A 364 -31.69 -6.92 6.03
N LYS A 365 -32.18 -6.56 4.85
CA LYS A 365 -32.74 -7.51 3.87
C LYS A 365 -31.73 -8.59 3.47
N SER A 366 -30.47 -8.21 3.29
CA SER A 366 -29.38 -9.16 3.03
C SER A 366 -29.03 -10.03 4.24
N ALA A 367 -29.28 -9.56 5.47
CA ALA A 367 -29.10 -10.35 6.68
C ALA A 367 -30.20 -11.40 6.81
N GLU A 368 -31.47 -11.02 6.60
CA GLU A 368 -32.63 -11.93 6.61
C GLU A 368 -32.48 -13.05 5.57
N ASN A 369 -32.11 -12.72 4.34
CA ASN A 369 -31.86 -13.71 3.30
C ASN A 369 -30.76 -14.71 3.66
N ARG A 370 -29.78 -14.29 4.47
CA ARG A 370 -28.68 -15.14 4.91
C ARG A 370 -29.04 -15.96 6.14
N LEU A 371 -29.92 -15.44 7.00
CA LEU A 371 -30.49 -16.20 8.12
C LEU A 371 -31.23 -17.44 7.60
N GLN A 372 -31.93 -17.32 6.47
CA GLN A 372 -32.58 -18.47 5.82
C GLN A 372 -31.58 -19.51 5.28
N LYS A 373 -30.38 -19.09 4.84
CA LYS A 373 -29.33 -19.98 4.32
C LYS A 373 -28.56 -20.74 5.42
N LEU A 374 -28.51 -20.19 6.64
CA LEU A 374 -27.90 -20.86 7.80
C LEU A 374 -28.66 -22.10 8.26
N LYS A 375 -29.85 -22.38 7.69
CA LYS A 375 -30.57 -23.64 7.89
C LYS A 375 -29.86 -24.84 7.25
N GLU A 376 -29.00 -24.61 6.25
CA GLU A 376 -28.29 -25.64 5.49
C GLU A 376 -26.75 -25.52 5.60
N GLU A 377 -26.23 -24.33 5.93
CA GLU A 377 -24.79 -24.03 5.99
C GLU A 377 -24.34 -23.59 7.41
N ALA A 378 -23.12 -23.98 7.82
CA ALA A 378 -22.57 -23.61 9.13
C ALA A 378 -22.20 -22.11 9.28
N PHE A 379 -22.04 -21.37 8.18
CA PHE A 379 -21.64 -19.96 8.15
C PHE A 379 -22.17 -19.24 6.90
N ALA A 380 -22.60 -17.98 7.04
CA ALA A 380 -23.18 -17.17 5.94
C ALA A 380 -22.38 -15.89 5.65
N PHE A 381 -21.11 -16.07 5.26
CA PHE A 381 -20.25 -14.97 4.81
C PHE A 381 -20.29 -14.80 3.29
N SER A 382 -20.03 -13.57 2.84
CA SER A 382 -19.86 -13.26 1.41
C SER A 382 -18.63 -13.98 0.84
N THR A 383 -18.71 -14.50 -0.38
CA THR A 383 -17.56 -14.95 -1.18
C THR A 383 -16.81 -13.74 -1.74
N ASP A 384 -16.20 -12.97 -0.85
CA ASP A 384 -15.29 -11.90 -1.25
C ASP A 384 -13.94 -12.52 -1.68
N VAL A 385 -13.22 -11.86 -2.59
CA VAL A 385 -11.98 -12.29 -3.30
C VAL A 385 -10.81 -12.66 -2.36
N ASP A 386 -10.97 -12.43 -1.05
CA ASP A 386 -9.98 -12.64 0.00
C ASP A 386 -9.55 -14.11 0.21
N GLY A 387 -10.19 -15.10 -0.44
CA GLY A 387 -9.81 -16.51 -0.41
C GLY A 387 -9.93 -17.24 0.95
N LEU A 388 -10.40 -16.56 2.00
CA LEU A 388 -10.51 -17.13 3.35
C LEU A 388 -11.74 -18.03 3.50
N SER A 389 -11.56 -19.16 4.21
CA SER A 389 -12.65 -20.04 4.62
C SER A 389 -13.66 -19.32 5.53
N PRO A 390 -14.94 -19.73 5.56
CA PRO A 390 -15.96 -19.12 6.42
C PRO A 390 -15.60 -19.12 7.92
N ALA A 391 -14.95 -20.17 8.42
CA ALA A 391 -14.47 -20.24 9.80
C ALA A 391 -13.37 -19.19 10.09
N ASN A 392 -12.41 -19.03 9.17
CA ASN A 392 -11.36 -18.00 9.30
C ASN A 392 -11.93 -16.58 9.22
N LYS A 393 -13.04 -16.38 8.50
CA LYS A 393 -13.77 -15.11 8.47
C LYS A 393 -14.43 -14.81 9.81
N ALA A 394 -15.07 -15.80 10.45
CA ALA A 394 -15.63 -15.65 11.80
C ALA A 394 -14.54 -15.27 12.81
N GLU A 395 -13.42 -16.00 12.82
CA GLU A 395 -12.29 -15.74 13.72
C GLU A 395 -11.68 -14.33 13.51
N LYS A 396 -11.59 -13.88 12.25
CA LYS A 396 -11.16 -12.51 11.90
C LYS A 396 -12.05 -11.44 12.54
N TYR A 397 -13.37 -11.65 12.58
CA TYR A 397 -14.28 -10.72 13.25
C TYR A 397 -14.11 -10.74 14.77
N THR A 398 -13.98 -11.91 15.39
CA THR A 398 -13.71 -12.03 16.84
C THR A 398 -12.41 -11.30 17.23
N LYS A 399 -11.32 -11.53 16.47
CA LYS A 399 -10.04 -10.81 16.65
C LYS A 399 -10.19 -9.29 16.49
N LYS A 400 -11.05 -8.82 15.57
CA LYS A 400 -11.35 -7.40 15.39
C LYS A 400 -12.00 -6.78 16.63
N TYR A 401 -13.00 -7.44 17.22
CA TYR A 401 -13.67 -6.95 18.43
C TYR A 401 -12.72 -6.97 19.63
N ARG A 402 -11.92 -8.04 19.80
CA ARG A 402 -10.86 -8.11 20.84
C ARG A 402 -9.86 -6.96 20.74
N LYS A 403 -9.35 -6.68 19.54
CA LYS A 403 -8.43 -5.54 19.29
C LYS A 403 -9.08 -4.19 19.61
N THR A 404 -10.39 -4.06 19.38
CA THR A 404 -11.15 -2.84 19.68
C THR A 404 -11.34 -2.66 21.19
N ALA A 405 -11.60 -3.74 21.93
CA ALA A 405 -11.67 -3.72 23.40
C ALA A 405 -10.32 -3.32 24.02
N LEU A 406 -9.22 -3.95 23.60
CA LEU A 406 -7.87 -3.62 24.05
C LEU A 406 -7.54 -2.12 23.85
N ARG A 407 -7.89 -1.54 22.69
CA ARG A 407 -7.66 -0.11 22.43
C ARG A 407 -8.43 0.83 23.38
N LYS A 408 -9.61 0.42 23.87
CA LYS A 408 -10.39 1.19 24.84
C LYS A 408 -9.79 1.12 26.25
N LEU A 409 -9.25 -0.04 26.64
CA LEU A 409 -8.55 -0.23 27.91
C LEU A 409 -7.30 0.68 28.01
N PHE A 410 -6.54 0.81 26.92
CA PHE A 410 -5.36 1.70 26.87
C PHE A 410 -5.68 3.20 26.70
N GLN A 411 -6.96 3.59 26.67
CA GLN A 411 -7.39 4.99 26.56
C GLN A 411 -7.99 5.57 27.86
N VAL A 412 -7.99 4.82 28.97
CA VAL A 412 -8.45 5.33 30.27
C VAL A 412 -7.38 6.27 30.85
N PRO A 413 -7.68 7.55 31.15
CA PRO A 413 -6.75 8.41 31.87
C PRO A 413 -6.56 7.87 33.29
N VAL A 414 -5.31 7.76 33.74
CA VAL A 414 -4.99 7.48 35.14
C VAL A 414 -5.56 8.60 35.99
N ILE A 415 -6.65 8.34 36.70
CA ILE A 415 -7.17 9.24 37.73
C ILE A 415 -6.20 9.13 38.91
N GLY A 416 -5.47 10.21 39.16
CA GLY A 416 -4.47 10.30 40.22
C GLY A 416 -5.08 10.12 41.60
N GLU A 417 -4.45 9.26 42.40
CA GLU A 417 -4.63 9.24 43.84
C GLU A 417 -4.10 10.56 44.43
N ASN A 418 -5.03 11.38 44.93
CA ASN A 418 -4.70 12.37 45.95
C ASN A 418 -4.76 11.65 47.30
N LEU A 419 -3.65 11.70 48.06
CA LEU A 419 -3.60 11.98 49.50
C LEU A 419 -2.15 11.86 49.98
N GLN A 420 -1.50 12.99 50.23
CA GLN A 420 -0.99 13.28 51.57
C GLN A 420 -0.61 14.76 51.69
N GLN A 421 -1.22 15.36 52.72
CA GLN A 421 -0.97 16.69 53.23
C GLN A 421 0.46 16.83 53.74
N ASN A 422 1.06 18.01 53.57
CA ASN A 422 1.73 18.70 54.68
C ASN A 422 1.98 20.19 54.36
N PRO A 423 2.11 21.05 55.39
CA PRO A 423 1.59 22.40 55.38
C PRO A 423 2.67 23.46 55.17
N LYS A 424 2.18 24.65 54.82
CA LYS A 424 2.80 25.98 54.91
C LYS A 424 4.11 26.06 55.73
N ARG A 425 5.15 26.63 55.11
CA ARG A 425 6.08 27.54 55.77
C ARG A 425 6.29 28.78 54.92
N ASN A 426 5.87 29.91 55.49
CA ASN A 426 6.36 31.24 55.18
C ASN A 426 7.87 31.32 55.42
N GLY A 427 8.56 32.20 54.70
CA GLY A 427 9.95 32.55 54.99
C GLY A 427 10.54 33.45 53.92
N GLU A 428 10.50 34.75 54.22
CA GLU A 428 11.22 35.88 53.63
C GLU A 428 12.67 35.56 53.19
N ASN A 429 13.01 35.92 51.95
CA ASN A 429 14.03 36.92 51.55
C ASN A 429 14.36 36.79 50.06
#